data_AF-A0A288Q5X0-F1
#
_entry.id   AF-A0A288Q5X0-F1
#
_cell.length_a   1.000
_cell.length_b   1.000
_cell.length_c   1.000
_cell.angle_alpha   90.00
_cell.angle_beta   90.00
_cell.angle_gamma   90.00
#
_symmetry.space_group_name_H-M   'P 1'
#
loop_
_entity.id
_entity.type
_entity.pdbx_description
1 polymer ?
#
loop_
_entity_poly.entity_id
_entity_poly.type
_entity_poly.pdbx_seq_one_letter_code
_entity_poly.pdbx_strand_id
1 'polypeptide(L)'
;MVRGLKNEVWTAFLESDPTFYEKLNQKELIEFTAKEVNMISKELRGPDFRNLSKFDKREDLPDIFIEQQINIMPLSTSKYIIGNMEEYAEFKGGQPDSLHQYKVPELLTLQGKVTNWNENSWISAAIAVGGFQNAFDETELVRTLNGRMGGGRWQFNIASVTKDYVNSIILDNPQIEIDAILESGKAIYVIEAKRVKESNFLVRQLYFPYRKLLSDLKIWNKPIYPVFFEIDSAAQYARIRVFEFVDASSYNSINEVKRFEFQLIDNEVTDATKDGLLAFAQHVETRQTPAELFPQANDMSKIITLLVELGKTPMKNSDIAVMFGFDPRQSDYYGNFLLYFNLVQKNIEGEFELSLVGRQVASLSGVSRNLAIVHEIFHTRLFNRVGQAYLKGHKMNGHEIVAMMRDEHLQLSESTMKRRASTVVAMMEWMLLQVTD
;
A
#
# COMPACT_ATOMS: atom_id res chain seq x y z
N MET A 1 -11.56 20.67 -6.94
CA MET A 1 -11.13 22.08 -6.91
C MET A 1 -9.62 22.23 -6.68
N VAL A 2 -9.03 21.62 -5.63
CA VAL A 2 -7.56 21.72 -5.36
C VAL A 2 -6.69 21.13 -6.48
N ARG A 3 -7.07 20.00 -7.07
CA ARG A 3 -6.34 19.40 -8.21
C ARG A 3 -6.32 20.32 -9.44
N GLY A 4 -7.42 21.05 -9.68
CA GLY A 4 -7.52 22.03 -10.77
C GLY A 4 -6.55 23.20 -10.59
N LEU A 5 -6.56 23.83 -9.41
CA LEU A 5 -5.62 24.91 -9.10
C LEU A 5 -4.16 24.45 -9.09
N LYS A 6 -3.87 23.21 -8.65
CA LYS A 6 -2.52 22.64 -8.71
C LYS A 6 -2.04 22.54 -10.16
N ASN A 7 -2.89 22.04 -11.06
CA ASN A 7 -2.61 21.99 -12.50
C ASN A 7 -2.39 23.40 -13.07
N GLU A 8 -3.32 24.34 -12.83
CA GLU A 8 -3.25 25.70 -13.35
C GLU A 8 -1.96 26.42 -12.95
N VAL A 9 -1.57 26.33 -11.66
CA VAL A 9 -0.34 26.97 -11.16
C VAL A 9 0.91 26.38 -11.80
N TRP A 10 0.99 25.05 -11.91
CA TRP A 10 2.15 24.41 -12.52
C TRP A 10 2.23 24.71 -14.00
N THR A 11 1.13 24.63 -14.75
CA THR A 11 1.09 25.02 -16.17
C THR A 11 1.57 26.47 -16.35
N ALA A 12 1.02 27.42 -15.59
CA ALA A 12 1.43 28.82 -15.67
C ALA A 12 2.91 29.03 -15.30
N PHE A 13 3.44 28.27 -14.34
CA PHE A 13 4.86 28.34 -13.98
C PHE A 13 5.77 27.84 -15.11
N LEU A 14 5.47 26.70 -15.72
CA LEU A 14 6.29 26.17 -16.82
C LEU A 14 6.20 27.05 -18.07
N GLU A 15 5.03 27.62 -18.36
CA GLU A 15 4.82 28.52 -19.50
C GLU A 15 5.41 29.92 -19.28
N SER A 16 5.73 30.30 -18.04
CA SER A 16 6.37 31.60 -17.75
C SER A 16 7.80 31.70 -18.28
N ASP A 17 8.48 30.57 -18.48
CA ASP A 17 9.77 30.51 -19.18
C ASP A 17 9.53 30.00 -20.62
N PRO A 18 9.59 30.87 -21.65
CA PRO A 18 9.37 30.47 -23.03
C PRO A 18 10.41 29.47 -23.56
N THR A 19 11.55 29.32 -22.87
CA THR A 19 12.62 28.37 -23.21
C THR A 19 12.51 27.04 -22.45
N PHE A 20 11.54 26.88 -21.56
CA PHE A 20 11.40 25.68 -20.70
C PHE A 20 11.40 24.38 -21.50
N TYR A 21 10.53 24.29 -22.51
CA TYR A 21 10.40 23.08 -23.33
C TYR A 21 11.62 22.85 -24.23
N GLU A 22 12.32 23.91 -24.65
CA GLU A 22 13.58 23.78 -25.38
C GLU A 22 14.66 23.14 -24.50
N LYS A 23 14.84 23.65 -23.27
CA LYS A 23 15.77 23.11 -22.28
C LYS A 23 15.43 21.66 -21.92
N LEU A 24 14.14 21.36 -21.74
CA LEU A 24 13.68 20.00 -21.45
C LEU A 24 13.98 19.03 -22.60
N ASN A 25 13.79 19.44 -23.86
CA ASN A 25 14.14 18.65 -25.04
C ASN A 25 15.66 18.42 -25.17
N GLN A 26 16.46 19.37 -24.68
CA GLN A 26 17.91 19.24 -24.56
C GLN A 26 18.33 18.38 -23.34
N LYS A 27 17.37 17.77 -22.63
CA LYS A 27 17.57 16.91 -21.46
C LYS A 27 18.18 17.65 -20.26
N GLU A 28 17.96 18.96 -20.18
CA GLU A 28 18.46 19.76 -19.07
C GLU A 28 17.62 19.61 -17.80
N LEU A 29 18.28 19.73 -16.65
CA LEU A 29 17.62 19.91 -15.36
C LEU A 29 17.54 21.41 -15.05
N ILE A 30 16.32 21.90 -14.85
CA ILE A 30 16.05 23.33 -14.70
C ILE A 30 15.92 23.63 -13.21
N GLU A 31 16.80 24.48 -12.67
CA GLU A 31 16.71 24.94 -11.29
C GLU A 31 15.61 25.99 -11.12
N PHE A 32 14.90 25.90 -10.01
CA PHE A 32 13.95 26.92 -9.58
C PHE A 32 13.83 26.96 -8.04
N THR A 33 13.11 27.93 -7.54
CA THR A 33 12.86 28.15 -6.11
C THR A 33 11.39 28.04 -5.78
N ALA A 34 11.11 27.63 -4.54
CA ALA A 34 9.74 27.64 -4.02
C ALA A 34 9.11 29.05 -4.05
N LYS A 35 9.91 30.12 -4.05
CA LYS A 35 9.41 31.50 -4.10
C LYS A 35 8.83 31.85 -5.46
N GLU A 36 9.49 31.44 -6.55
CA GLU A 36 9.02 31.71 -7.92
C GLU A 36 7.65 31.08 -8.16
N VAL A 37 7.49 29.80 -7.82
CA VAL A 37 6.19 29.11 -7.95
C VAL A 37 5.12 29.74 -7.04
N ASN A 38 5.49 30.15 -5.82
CA ASN A 38 4.56 30.80 -4.90
C ASN A 38 4.07 32.18 -5.41
N MET A 39 4.87 32.90 -6.21
CA MET A 39 4.42 34.18 -6.80
C MET A 39 3.27 33.95 -7.76
N ILE A 40 3.42 33.00 -8.69
CA ILE A 40 2.37 32.60 -9.63
C ILE A 40 1.17 32.02 -8.90
N SER A 41 1.41 31.17 -7.90
CA SER A 41 0.33 30.60 -7.09
C SER A 41 -0.53 31.67 -6.43
N LYS A 42 0.07 32.73 -5.87
CA LYS A 42 -0.69 33.84 -5.26
C LYS A 42 -1.56 34.59 -6.26
N GLU A 43 -1.06 34.82 -7.47
CA GLU A 43 -1.82 35.50 -8.53
C GLU A 43 -3.06 34.68 -8.93
N LEU A 44 -2.92 33.36 -8.98
CA LEU A 44 -3.99 32.41 -9.26
C LEU A 44 -4.82 32.02 -8.03
N ARG A 45 -4.52 32.59 -6.85
CA ARG A 45 -5.14 32.22 -5.55
C ARG A 45 -5.03 30.72 -5.24
N GLY A 46 -3.95 30.11 -5.70
CA GLY A 46 -3.58 28.73 -5.49
C GLY A 46 -2.96 28.47 -4.11
N PRO A 47 -2.68 27.20 -3.80
CA PRO A 47 -2.08 26.78 -2.54
C PRO A 47 -0.59 27.13 -2.47
N ASP A 48 -0.02 27.15 -1.27
CA ASP A 48 1.43 27.34 -1.12
C ASP A 48 2.25 26.19 -1.73
N PHE A 49 3.54 26.45 -1.96
CA PHE A 49 4.45 25.51 -2.61
C PHE A 49 4.55 24.14 -1.92
N ARG A 50 4.45 24.05 -0.58
CA ARG A 50 4.51 22.76 0.13
C ARG A 50 3.35 21.86 -0.29
N ASN A 51 2.18 22.45 -0.49
CA ASN A 51 1.00 21.74 -0.98
C ASN A 51 1.10 21.47 -2.50
N LEU A 52 1.66 22.40 -3.29
CA LEU A 52 1.88 22.22 -4.73
C LEU A 52 2.91 21.13 -5.07
N SER A 53 3.89 20.92 -4.20
CA SER A 53 5.00 19.95 -4.38
C SER A 53 4.80 18.62 -3.67
N LYS A 54 3.64 18.41 -3.02
CA LYS A 54 3.29 17.13 -2.41
C LYS A 54 2.95 16.12 -3.50
N PHE A 55 3.97 15.37 -3.91
CA PHE A 55 3.92 14.32 -4.94
C PHE A 55 4.43 13.01 -4.33
N ASP A 56 3.68 12.44 -3.39
CA ASP A 56 4.12 11.25 -2.66
C ASP A 56 4.00 9.98 -3.54
N LYS A 57 3.15 10.04 -4.57
CA LYS A 57 2.90 9.01 -5.59
C LYS A 57 2.70 9.63 -6.97
N ARG A 58 2.83 8.82 -8.03
CA ARG A 58 2.67 9.26 -9.43
C ARG A 58 1.33 9.93 -9.69
N GLU A 59 0.26 9.45 -9.06
CA GLU A 59 -1.09 9.99 -9.22
C GLU A 59 -1.25 11.39 -8.60
N ASP A 60 -0.32 11.85 -7.77
CA ASP A 60 -0.35 13.21 -7.21
C ASP A 60 0.21 14.26 -8.18
N LEU A 61 0.84 13.81 -9.28
CA LEU A 61 1.43 14.68 -10.29
C LEU A 61 0.36 15.49 -11.03
N PRO A 62 0.64 16.76 -11.38
CA PRO A 62 -0.19 17.54 -12.27
C PRO A 62 -0.20 16.93 -13.67
N ASP A 63 -1.25 17.18 -14.44
CA ASP A 63 -1.41 16.59 -15.78
C ASP A 63 -0.23 16.97 -16.70
N ILE A 64 0.23 18.23 -16.64
CA ILE A 64 1.39 18.70 -17.42
C ILE A 64 2.69 17.96 -17.06
N PHE A 65 2.84 17.46 -15.82
CA PHE A 65 4.01 16.67 -15.44
C PHE A 65 3.97 15.28 -16.06
N ILE A 66 2.77 14.68 -16.10
CA ILE A 66 2.54 13.37 -16.70
C ILE A 66 2.75 13.46 -18.21
N GLU A 67 2.16 14.46 -18.86
CA GLU A 67 2.28 14.70 -20.31
C GLU A 67 3.73 14.92 -20.75
N GLN A 68 4.49 15.69 -19.97
CA GLN A 68 5.89 16.02 -20.28
C GLN A 68 6.89 15.02 -19.69
N GLN A 69 6.43 14.01 -18.94
CA GLN A 69 7.25 13.01 -18.26
C GLN A 69 8.33 13.62 -17.34
N ILE A 70 7.96 14.62 -16.57
CA ILE A 70 8.86 15.37 -15.67
C ILE A 70 8.49 15.18 -14.19
N ASN A 71 9.48 15.37 -13.32
CA ASN A 71 9.36 15.36 -11.87
C ASN A 71 10.13 16.53 -11.25
N ILE A 72 9.89 16.79 -9.95
CA ILE A 72 10.65 17.75 -9.17
C ILE A 72 11.40 17.11 -8.00
N MET A 73 12.68 17.49 -7.87
CA MET A 73 13.53 17.06 -6.76
C MET A 73 14.03 18.25 -5.95
N PRO A 74 13.96 18.23 -4.61
CA PRO A 74 14.63 19.24 -3.80
C PRO A 74 16.15 19.10 -3.93
N LEU A 75 16.83 20.17 -4.33
CA LEU A 75 18.29 20.26 -4.29
C LEU A 75 18.81 20.71 -2.92
N SER A 76 18.06 21.59 -2.25
CA SER A 76 18.39 22.17 -0.94
C SER A 76 17.10 22.56 -0.21
N THR A 77 17.21 23.31 0.90
CA THR A 77 16.04 23.82 1.64
C THR A 77 15.19 24.84 0.86
N SER A 78 15.75 25.49 -0.17
CA SER A 78 15.05 26.53 -0.94
C SER A 78 15.05 26.34 -2.46
N LYS A 79 15.89 25.44 -2.97
CA LYS A 79 16.03 25.18 -4.41
C LYS A 79 15.54 23.78 -4.78
N TYR A 80 14.99 23.70 -5.97
CA TYR A 80 14.47 22.50 -6.60
C TYR A 80 14.99 22.42 -8.03
N ILE A 81 14.99 21.22 -8.58
CA ILE A 81 15.12 20.99 -10.02
C ILE A 81 13.84 20.39 -10.56
N ILE A 82 13.57 20.69 -11.82
CA ILE A 82 12.54 20.05 -12.62
C ILE A 82 13.17 19.49 -13.89
N GLY A 83 12.74 18.30 -14.27
CA GLY A 83 13.22 17.62 -15.47
C GLY A 83 12.73 16.18 -15.52
N ASN A 84 13.11 15.47 -16.58
CA ASN A 84 12.73 14.08 -16.76
C ASN A 84 13.61 13.16 -15.89
N MET A 85 13.01 12.67 -14.79
CA MET A 85 13.66 11.89 -13.73
C MET A 85 12.67 10.83 -13.23
N GLU A 86 13.09 9.57 -13.15
CA GLU A 86 12.29 8.49 -12.55
C GLU A 86 12.41 8.55 -11.02
N GLU A 87 11.53 9.32 -10.37
CA GLU A 87 11.55 9.50 -8.91
C GLU A 87 10.80 8.42 -8.12
N TYR A 88 10.03 7.56 -8.79
CA TYR A 88 9.14 6.60 -8.15
C TYR A 88 9.60 5.15 -8.35
N ALA A 89 9.20 4.29 -7.42
CA ALA A 89 9.30 2.85 -7.56
C ALA A 89 7.92 2.21 -7.33
N GLU A 90 7.68 1.09 -7.99
CA GLU A 90 6.46 0.30 -7.82
C GLU A 90 6.66 -0.73 -6.70
N PHE A 91 5.63 -0.92 -5.89
CA PHE A 91 5.60 -2.02 -4.93
C PHE A 91 5.49 -3.35 -5.69
N LYS A 92 6.36 -4.32 -5.36
CA LYS A 92 6.25 -5.65 -5.96
C LYS A 92 4.93 -6.29 -5.52
N GLY A 93 4.18 -6.86 -6.47
CA GLY A 93 2.98 -7.63 -6.20
C GLY A 93 3.28 -9.01 -5.58
N GLY A 94 2.28 -9.90 -5.55
CA GLY A 94 2.43 -11.28 -5.06
C GLY A 94 2.07 -11.48 -3.59
N GLN A 95 2.25 -12.71 -3.10
CA GLN A 95 2.01 -13.07 -1.70
C GLN A 95 3.19 -12.63 -0.81
N PRO A 96 2.94 -12.22 0.45
CA PRO A 96 4.02 -11.92 1.37
C PRO A 96 4.82 -13.17 1.72
N ASP A 97 6.07 -12.98 2.17
CA ASP A 97 6.92 -14.09 2.61
C ASP A 97 6.34 -14.75 3.87
N SER A 98 5.64 -13.96 4.69
CA SER A 98 4.90 -14.42 5.86
C SER A 98 3.78 -13.45 6.21
N LEU A 99 2.72 -14.00 6.81
CA LEU A 99 1.57 -13.25 7.30
C LEU A 99 1.26 -13.70 8.73
N HIS A 100 1.30 -12.75 9.67
CA HIS A 100 1.11 -13.00 11.10
C HIS A 100 -0.08 -12.24 11.67
N GLN A 101 -0.46 -12.61 12.88
CA GLN A 101 -1.41 -11.85 13.66
C GLN A 101 -0.86 -11.59 15.04
N TYR A 102 -1.12 -10.38 15.53
CA TYR A 102 -0.78 -9.97 16.87
C TYR A 102 -2.00 -9.38 17.53
N LYS A 103 -2.14 -9.62 18.83
CA LYS A 103 -3.06 -8.84 19.64
C LYS A 103 -2.56 -7.41 19.76
N VAL A 104 -3.49 -6.47 19.75
CA VAL A 104 -3.20 -5.08 20.09
C VAL A 104 -2.53 -5.04 21.46
N PRO A 105 -1.37 -4.40 21.59
CA PRO A 105 -0.62 -4.39 22.84
C PRO A 105 -1.42 -3.66 23.93
N GLU A 106 -1.48 -4.23 25.13
CA GLU A 106 -2.19 -3.66 26.29
C GLU A 106 -1.41 -2.49 26.92
N LEU A 107 -1.17 -1.44 26.14
CA LEU A 107 -0.44 -0.24 26.56
C LEU A 107 -1.43 0.93 26.72
N LEU A 108 -1.43 1.57 27.89
CA LEU A 108 -2.37 2.66 28.21
C LEU A 108 -2.30 3.84 27.23
N THR A 109 -1.13 4.09 26.64
CA THR A 109 -0.92 5.17 25.66
C THR A 109 -1.30 4.77 24.23
N LEU A 110 -1.56 3.48 23.98
CA LEU A 110 -2.10 2.94 22.74
C LEU A 110 -3.54 2.45 22.97
N GLN A 111 -4.31 3.21 23.73
CA GLN A 111 -5.73 2.94 23.92
C GLN A 111 -6.57 3.42 22.73
N GLY A 112 -7.76 2.83 22.58
CA GLY A 112 -8.71 3.19 21.54
C GLY A 112 -8.62 2.31 20.29
N LYS A 113 -9.45 2.63 19.29
CA LYS A 113 -9.55 1.84 18.06
C LYS A 113 -8.31 2.03 17.20
N VAL A 114 -7.71 0.91 16.78
CA VAL A 114 -6.56 0.86 15.85
C VAL A 114 -6.82 1.65 14.57
N THR A 115 -8.07 1.70 14.10
CA THR A 115 -8.48 2.45 12.90
C THR A 115 -8.19 3.96 13.00
N ASN A 116 -8.05 4.52 14.21
CA ASN A 116 -7.84 5.95 14.44
C ASN A 116 -6.36 6.30 14.67
N TRP A 117 -5.49 5.31 14.86
CA TRP A 117 -4.09 5.49 15.19
C TRP A 117 -3.28 6.10 14.05
N ASN A 118 -2.50 7.15 14.35
CA ASN A 118 -1.53 7.71 13.40
C ASN A 118 -0.36 6.77 13.13
N GLU A 119 0.49 7.13 12.18
CA GLU A 119 1.66 6.34 11.74
C GLU A 119 2.59 6.01 12.91
N ASN A 120 2.87 6.99 13.78
CA ASN A 120 3.70 6.79 14.98
C ASN A 120 3.10 5.80 15.98
N SER A 121 1.78 5.77 16.13
CA SER A 121 1.07 4.81 16.99
C SER A 121 1.20 3.40 16.43
N TRP A 122 1.10 3.24 15.11
CA TRP A 122 1.34 1.97 14.41
C TRP A 122 2.79 1.49 14.53
N ILE A 123 3.78 2.37 14.39
CA ILE A 123 5.19 2.02 14.63
C ILE A 123 5.36 1.53 16.07
N SER A 124 4.80 2.26 17.04
CA SER A 124 4.91 1.91 18.46
C SER A 124 4.26 0.56 18.77
N ALA A 125 3.10 0.27 18.17
CA ALA A 125 2.43 -1.01 18.31
C ALA A 125 3.24 -2.15 17.67
N ALA A 126 3.77 -1.95 16.47
CA ALA A 126 4.61 -2.92 15.77
C ALA A 126 5.88 -3.27 16.56
N ILE A 127 6.49 -2.29 17.23
CA ILE A 127 7.61 -2.52 18.17
C ILE A 127 7.14 -3.35 19.36
N ALA A 128 6.03 -2.97 20.00
CA ALA A 128 5.53 -3.60 21.21
C ALA A 128 5.14 -5.07 21.03
N VAL A 129 4.61 -5.44 19.86
CA VAL A 129 4.20 -6.83 19.55
C VAL A 129 5.32 -7.67 18.96
N GLY A 130 6.53 -7.12 18.79
CA GLY A 130 7.63 -7.84 18.15
C GLY A 130 7.50 -7.96 16.63
N GLY A 131 6.65 -7.16 15.99
CA GLY A 131 6.38 -7.22 14.56
C GLY A 131 7.62 -6.95 13.71
N PHE A 132 8.43 -5.96 14.10
CA PHE A 132 9.70 -5.66 13.41
C PHE A 132 10.77 -6.73 13.67
N GLN A 133 10.86 -7.24 14.90
CA GLN A 133 11.78 -8.32 15.28
C GLN A 133 11.55 -9.56 14.40
N ASN A 134 10.29 -9.97 14.27
CA ASN A 134 9.90 -11.09 13.42
C ASN A 134 10.11 -10.78 11.93
N ALA A 135 9.78 -9.57 11.48
CA ALA A 135 10.01 -9.17 10.09
C ALA A 135 11.49 -9.16 9.71
N PHE A 136 12.39 -8.88 10.64
CA PHE A 136 13.83 -8.72 10.39
C PHE A 136 14.69 -9.92 10.84
N ASP A 137 14.08 -10.93 11.46
CA ASP A 137 14.78 -12.06 12.09
C ASP A 137 15.81 -11.59 13.15
N GLU A 138 15.39 -10.63 13.97
CA GLU A 138 16.21 -10.00 15.01
C GLU A 138 15.67 -10.25 16.41
N THR A 139 16.55 -10.58 17.35
CA THR A 139 16.16 -10.84 18.75
C THR A 139 15.94 -9.55 19.53
N GLU A 140 16.75 -8.52 19.24
CA GLU A 140 16.69 -7.22 19.90
C GLU A 140 16.75 -6.10 18.86
N LEU A 141 15.88 -5.10 19.05
CA LEU A 141 15.83 -3.89 18.23
C LEU A 141 15.69 -2.69 19.17
N VAL A 142 16.59 -1.72 19.03
CA VAL A 142 16.58 -0.47 19.79
C VAL A 142 16.17 0.66 18.86
N ARG A 143 15.16 1.46 19.27
CA ARG A 143 14.81 2.68 18.56
C ARG A 143 15.85 3.77 18.86
N THR A 144 16.46 4.35 17.83
CA THR A 144 17.53 5.34 17.98
C THR A 144 17.10 6.74 17.50
N LEU A 145 17.36 7.09 16.24
CA LEU A 145 17.09 8.42 15.69
C LEU A 145 15.66 8.51 15.13
N ASN A 146 15.08 9.72 15.17
CA ASN A 146 13.84 10.10 14.48
C ASN A 146 13.76 11.63 14.32
N GLY A 147 12.77 12.09 13.55
CA GLY A 147 12.44 13.50 13.36
C GLY A 147 13.12 14.16 12.17
N ARG A 148 12.96 15.48 12.09
CA ARG A 148 13.49 16.31 11.01
C ARG A 148 14.97 16.61 11.21
N MET A 149 15.73 16.49 10.14
CA MET A 149 17.15 16.82 10.12
C MET A 149 17.60 17.33 8.76
N GLY A 150 18.76 18.01 8.75
CA GLY A 150 19.43 18.35 7.51
C GLY A 150 20.08 17.12 6.89
N GLY A 151 19.99 17.00 5.58
CA GLY A 151 20.79 16.09 4.79
C GLY A 151 22.25 16.51 4.74
N GLY A 152 22.98 15.89 3.83
CA GLY A 152 24.38 16.18 3.56
C GLY A 152 24.55 16.68 2.13
N ARG A 153 25.80 16.63 1.67
CA ARG A 153 26.13 16.90 0.28
C ARG A 153 26.43 15.58 -0.42
N TRP A 154 25.59 15.20 -1.37
CA TRP A 154 25.66 13.88 -2.01
C TRP A 154 25.55 14.01 -3.52
N GLN A 155 26.34 13.22 -4.23
CA GLN A 155 26.15 12.99 -5.65
C GLN A 155 25.52 11.62 -5.87
N PHE A 156 24.64 11.53 -6.87
CA PHE A 156 24.08 10.28 -7.39
C PHE A 156 23.55 10.45 -8.80
N ASN A 157 23.30 9.32 -9.44
CA ASN A 157 22.68 9.22 -10.75
C ASN A 157 21.20 8.82 -10.60
N ILE A 158 20.34 9.41 -11.42
CA ILE A 158 18.93 9.05 -11.57
C ILE A 158 18.61 8.88 -13.05
N ALA A 159 17.89 7.82 -13.40
CA ALA A 159 17.45 7.57 -14.77
C ALA A 159 16.34 8.55 -15.17
N SER A 160 16.21 8.81 -16.47
CA SER A 160 14.99 9.38 -17.04
C SER A 160 13.81 8.40 -16.86
N VAL A 161 12.58 8.91 -16.86
CA VAL A 161 11.32 8.13 -16.87
C VAL A 161 11.31 7.13 -18.03
N THR A 162 11.85 7.54 -19.19
CA THR A 162 12.00 6.72 -20.40
C THR A 162 13.17 5.73 -20.34
N LYS A 163 14.04 5.85 -19.31
CA LYS A 163 15.22 5.00 -19.08
C LYS A 163 16.26 5.01 -20.21
N ASP A 164 16.28 6.06 -21.02
CA ASP A 164 17.18 6.23 -22.15
C ASP A 164 18.44 7.05 -21.79
N TYR A 165 18.45 7.76 -20.66
CA TYR A 165 19.63 8.45 -20.14
C TYR A 165 19.62 8.56 -18.61
N VAL A 166 20.72 9.04 -18.05
CA VAL A 166 20.89 9.28 -16.61
C VAL A 166 21.31 10.72 -16.36
N ASN A 167 20.74 11.31 -15.32
CA ASN A 167 21.11 12.63 -14.80
C ASN A 167 22.00 12.45 -13.57
N SER A 168 23.10 13.20 -13.48
CA SER A 168 23.92 13.28 -12.27
C SER A 168 23.50 14.48 -11.44
N ILE A 169 23.02 14.24 -10.22
CA ILE A 169 22.49 15.27 -9.32
C ILE A 169 23.43 15.41 -8.13
N ILE A 170 23.66 16.66 -7.70
CA ILE A 170 24.35 17.00 -6.46
C ILE A 170 23.34 17.68 -5.53
N LEU A 171 23.00 17.02 -4.42
CA LEU A 171 22.21 17.61 -3.36
C LEU A 171 23.08 18.40 -2.41
N ASP A 172 22.53 19.49 -1.85
CA ASP A 172 23.19 20.33 -0.87
C ASP A 172 22.25 20.58 0.32
N ASN A 173 22.39 19.73 1.34
CA ASN A 173 21.65 19.79 2.60
C ASN A 173 20.12 19.86 2.41
N PRO A 174 19.50 18.89 1.71
CA PRO A 174 18.04 18.80 1.61
C PRO A 174 17.44 18.56 3.00
N GLN A 175 16.20 19.00 3.23
CA GLN A 175 15.49 18.66 4.46
C GLN A 175 15.00 17.21 4.40
N ILE A 176 15.21 16.45 5.49
CA ILE A 176 14.82 15.04 5.62
C ILE A 176 13.99 14.88 6.89
N GLU A 177 13.03 13.96 6.85
CA GLU A 177 12.23 13.53 8.00
C GLU A 177 12.36 12.00 8.09
N ILE A 178 12.65 11.49 9.28
CA ILE A 178 12.80 10.04 9.54
C ILE A 178 11.79 9.67 10.63
N ASP A 179 10.85 8.78 10.36
CA ASP A 179 9.83 8.40 11.35
C ASP A 179 10.43 7.58 12.51
N ALA A 180 11.26 6.60 12.18
CA ALA A 180 12.05 5.86 13.16
C ALA A 180 13.29 5.19 12.55
N ILE A 181 14.33 5.07 13.34
CA ILE A 181 15.42 4.13 13.09
C ILE A 181 15.38 3.05 14.17
N LEU A 182 15.43 1.79 13.75
CA LEU A 182 15.59 0.63 14.61
C LEU A 182 16.96 0.02 14.35
N GLU A 183 17.70 -0.30 15.40
CA GLU A 183 19.05 -0.82 15.30
C GLU A 183 19.19 -2.11 16.13
N SER A 184 19.67 -3.18 15.50
CA SER A 184 20.03 -4.44 16.16
C SER A 184 21.55 -4.55 16.29
N GLY A 185 22.08 -5.68 16.76
CA GLY A 185 23.50 -5.98 16.62
C GLY A 185 23.96 -6.15 15.16
N LYS A 186 23.07 -6.55 14.25
CA LYS A 186 23.42 -6.96 12.87
C LYS A 186 23.19 -5.88 11.82
N ALA A 187 22.15 -5.05 11.97
CA ALA A 187 21.75 -4.09 10.94
C ALA A 187 21.04 -2.86 11.51
N ILE A 188 20.84 -1.86 10.65
CA ILE A 188 20.06 -0.66 10.92
C ILE A 188 18.88 -0.62 9.94
N TYR A 189 17.69 -0.36 10.46
CA TYR A 189 16.45 -0.31 9.70
C TYR A 189 15.88 1.10 9.76
N VAL A 190 15.74 1.74 8.60
CA VAL A 190 15.22 3.11 8.50
C VAL A 190 13.78 3.07 8.06
N ILE A 191 12.87 3.36 8.99
CA ILE A 191 11.43 3.19 8.80
C ILE A 191 10.82 4.49 8.28
N GLU A 192 10.16 4.41 7.13
CA GLU A 192 9.18 5.39 6.64
C GLU A 192 7.80 4.74 6.76
N ALA A 193 6.91 5.33 7.55
CA ALA A 193 5.56 4.81 7.76
C ALA A 193 4.53 5.64 7.01
N LYS A 194 3.62 4.96 6.32
CA LYS A 194 2.53 5.63 5.60
C LYS A 194 1.25 4.83 5.69
N ARG A 195 0.14 5.55 5.88
CA ARG A 195 -1.19 5.02 5.58
C ARG A 195 -1.35 4.96 4.06
N VAL A 196 -1.04 3.80 3.49
CA VAL A 196 -0.95 3.62 2.04
C VAL A 196 -1.87 2.49 1.59
N LYS A 197 -2.59 2.77 0.50
CA LYS A 197 -3.45 1.86 -0.27
C LYS A 197 -2.89 1.65 -1.70
N GLU A 198 -1.77 2.28 -2.02
CA GLU A 198 -1.31 2.55 -3.39
C GLU A 198 -0.27 1.55 -3.93
N SER A 199 0.04 1.68 -5.22
CA SER A 199 0.89 0.77 -6.00
C SER A 199 2.34 1.25 -6.16
N ASN A 200 2.64 2.50 -5.83
CA ASN A 200 3.95 3.13 -6.00
C ASN A 200 4.27 4.10 -4.85
N PHE A 201 5.54 4.47 -4.73
CA PHE A 201 6.02 5.43 -3.74
C PHE A 201 7.21 6.25 -4.25
N LEU A 202 7.40 7.43 -3.66
CA LEU A 202 8.50 8.33 -3.94
C LEU A 202 9.80 7.87 -3.28
N VAL A 203 10.77 7.43 -4.08
CA VAL A 203 11.98 6.72 -3.60
C VAL A 203 12.82 7.56 -2.63
N ARG A 204 12.82 8.90 -2.74
CA ARG A 204 13.59 9.79 -1.85
C ARG A 204 13.21 9.68 -0.38
N GLN A 205 11.97 9.28 -0.08
CA GLN A 205 11.50 9.02 1.29
C GLN A 205 12.35 7.93 1.97
N LEU A 206 12.89 6.99 1.20
CA LEU A 206 13.80 5.94 1.67
C LEU A 206 15.28 6.26 1.37
N TYR A 207 15.56 6.79 0.17
CA TYR A 207 16.91 7.03 -0.30
C TYR A 207 17.64 8.12 0.49
N PHE A 208 16.97 9.24 0.83
CA PHE A 208 17.64 10.34 1.51
C PHE A 208 18.04 9.98 2.94
N PRO A 209 17.16 9.37 3.76
CA PRO A 209 17.56 8.83 5.06
C PRO A 209 18.71 7.80 4.96
N TYR A 210 18.66 6.89 3.97
CA TYR A 210 19.75 5.94 3.72
C TYR A 210 21.09 6.64 3.44
N ARG A 211 21.10 7.63 2.53
CA ARG A 211 22.30 8.42 2.22
C ARG A 211 22.79 9.23 3.42
N LYS A 212 21.89 9.72 4.27
CA LYS A 212 22.25 10.39 5.53
C LYS A 212 23.11 9.50 6.42
N LEU A 213 22.68 8.27 6.64
CA LEU A 213 23.42 7.32 7.48
C LEU A 213 24.76 6.93 6.84
N LEU A 214 24.73 6.60 5.56
CA LEU A 214 25.91 6.11 4.85
C LEU A 214 27.00 7.19 4.66
N SER A 215 26.59 8.37 4.20
CA SER A 215 27.53 9.42 3.75
C SER A 215 27.90 10.42 4.86
N ASP A 216 26.94 10.79 5.73
CA ASP A 216 27.19 11.84 6.74
C ASP A 216 27.54 11.25 8.10
N LEU A 217 26.76 10.25 8.55
CA LEU A 217 27.05 9.53 9.80
C LEU A 217 28.13 8.47 9.62
N LYS A 218 28.57 8.23 8.38
CA LYS A 218 29.72 7.38 8.04
C LYS A 218 29.56 5.93 8.51
N ILE A 219 28.34 5.42 8.44
CA ILE A 219 28.02 4.04 8.82
C ILE A 219 28.29 3.13 7.62
N TRP A 220 29.48 2.53 7.57
CA TRP A 220 29.92 1.66 6.46
C TRP A 220 30.11 0.20 6.86
N ASN A 221 30.21 -0.06 8.17
CA ASN A 221 30.52 -1.37 8.74
C ASN A 221 29.28 -2.15 9.18
N LYS A 222 28.08 -1.63 8.91
CA LYS A 222 26.81 -2.23 9.29
C LYS A 222 25.78 -2.04 8.18
N PRO A 223 25.09 -3.11 7.74
CA PRO A 223 24.03 -3.01 6.75
C PRO A 223 22.94 -2.00 7.16
N ILE A 224 22.48 -1.21 6.20
CA ILE A 224 21.39 -0.26 6.37
C ILE A 224 20.27 -0.67 5.40
N TYR A 225 19.11 -1.00 5.95
CA TYR A 225 17.92 -1.38 5.19
C TYR A 225 16.86 -0.28 5.31
N PRO A 226 16.54 0.43 4.21
CA PRO A 226 15.33 1.22 4.16
C PRO A 226 14.10 0.32 4.27
N VAL A 227 13.10 0.76 5.01
CA VAL A 227 11.87 0.01 5.27
C VAL A 227 10.68 0.92 5.03
N PHE A 228 9.80 0.49 4.12
CA PHE A 228 8.49 1.12 3.95
C PHE A 228 7.46 0.35 4.77
N PHE A 229 6.87 1.02 5.76
CA PHE A 229 5.86 0.47 6.65
C PHE A 229 4.47 0.96 6.22
N GLU A 230 3.81 0.15 5.41
CA GLU A 230 2.46 0.43 4.92
C GLU A 230 1.42 0.09 5.98
N ILE A 231 0.46 0.99 6.17
CA ILE A 231 -0.61 0.87 7.16
C ILE A 231 -1.96 0.90 6.46
N ASP A 232 -2.68 -0.21 6.52
CA ASP A 232 -4.09 -0.28 6.17
C ASP A 232 -4.93 -0.27 7.45
N SER A 233 -5.14 0.94 7.97
CA SER A 233 -5.88 1.15 9.22
C SER A 233 -7.32 0.64 9.18
N ALA A 234 -7.97 0.64 8.01
CA ALA A 234 -9.35 0.19 7.87
C ALA A 234 -9.46 -1.33 8.02
N ALA A 235 -8.51 -2.06 7.41
CA ALA A 235 -8.40 -3.50 7.54
C ALA A 235 -7.65 -3.97 8.81
N GLN A 236 -6.98 -3.06 9.52
CA GLN A 236 -6.04 -3.34 10.61
C GLN A 236 -4.84 -4.19 10.17
N TYR A 237 -4.43 -4.01 8.91
CA TYR A 237 -3.24 -4.65 8.34
C TYR A 237 -2.07 -3.69 8.32
N ALA A 238 -0.87 -4.24 8.44
CA ALA A 238 0.36 -3.54 8.14
C ALA A 238 1.31 -4.41 7.33
N ARG A 239 2.08 -3.77 6.45
CA ARG A 239 3.07 -4.42 5.58
C ARG A 239 4.42 -3.77 5.80
N ILE A 240 5.41 -4.60 6.11
CA ILE A 240 6.80 -4.20 6.27
C ILE A 240 7.52 -4.64 4.99
N ARG A 241 7.88 -3.67 4.15
CA ARG A 241 8.70 -3.90 2.97
C ARG A 241 10.12 -3.46 3.21
N VAL A 242 11.04 -4.40 3.17
CA VAL A 242 12.47 -4.17 3.35
C VAL A 242 13.11 -4.00 1.98
N PHE A 243 13.87 -2.92 1.83
CA PHE A 243 14.58 -2.59 0.61
C PHE A 243 16.08 -2.60 0.82
N GLU A 244 16.81 -2.69 -0.28
CA GLU A 244 18.22 -2.35 -0.37
C GLU A 244 18.45 -1.42 -1.56
N PHE A 245 19.55 -0.67 -1.55
CA PHE A 245 20.07 0.00 -2.74
C PHE A 245 21.28 -0.79 -3.23
N VAL A 246 21.13 -1.47 -4.37
CA VAL A 246 22.20 -2.30 -4.95
C VAL A 246 23.44 -1.45 -5.28
N ASP A 247 23.23 -0.19 -5.65
CA ASP A 247 24.28 0.82 -5.79
C ASP A 247 23.85 2.11 -5.09
N ALA A 248 24.55 2.47 -4.02
CA ALA A 248 24.27 3.69 -3.26
C ALA A 248 24.37 4.98 -4.09
N SER A 249 25.07 4.96 -5.22
CA SER A 249 25.19 6.09 -6.15
C SER A 249 24.12 6.10 -7.25
N SER A 250 23.23 5.12 -7.28
CA SER A 250 22.14 5.00 -8.24
C SER A 250 20.80 5.05 -7.51
N TYR A 251 20.06 6.14 -7.72
CA TYR A 251 18.74 6.38 -7.11
C TYR A 251 17.73 5.29 -7.46
N ASN A 252 17.78 4.78 -8.70
CA ASN A 252 16.86 3.76 -9.20
C ASN A 252 17.31 2.32 -8.91
N SER A 253 18.37 2.12 -8.11
CA SER A 253 18.84 0.79 -7.72
C SER A 253 18.09 0.18 -6.53
N ILE A 254 17.02 0.83 -6.09
CA ILE A 254 16.16 0.35 -5.01
C ILE A 254 15.54 -1.00 -5.38
N ASN A 255 15.66 -1.97 -4.47
CA ASN A 255 15.15 -3.31 -4.66
C ASN A 255 14.48 -3.83 -3.39
N GLU A 256 13.22 -4.27 -3.49
CA GLU A 256 12.52 -4.95 -2.40
C GLU A 256 13.12 -6.35 -2.21
N VAL A 257 13.62 -6.64 -1.01
CA VAL A 257 14.31 -7.89 -0.66
C VAL A 257 13.53 -8.79 0.30
N LYS A 258 12.59 -8.23 1.07
CA LYS A 258 11.74 -8.99 2.00
C LYS A 258 10.41 -8.28 2.20
N ARG A 259 9.32 -9.03 2.31
CA ARG A 259 7.99 -8.55 2.65
C ARG A 259 7.35 -9.38 3.76
N PHE A 260 7.04 -8.70 4.85
CA PHE A 260 6.33 -9.27 5.99
C PHE A 260 5.00 -8.55 6.16
N GLU A 261 3.92 -9.29 6.39
CA GLU A 261 2.61 -8.71 6.67
C GLU A 261 2.09 -9.16 8.02
N PHE A 262 1.33 -8.30 8.69
CA PHE A 262 0.60 -8.70 9.87
C PHE A 262 -0.70 -7.94 10.07
N GLN A 263 -1.59 -8.55 10.84
CA GLN A 263 -2.80 -7.91 11.31
C GLN A 263 -2.69 -7.61 12.81
N LEU A 264 -3.17 -6.43 13.22
CA LEU A 264 -3.42 -6.13 14.63
C LEU A 264 -4.88 -6.44 14.96
N ILE A 265 -5.09 -7.41 15.83
CA ILE A 265 -6.41 -7.83 16.30
C ILE A 265 -6.73 -7.08 17.59
N ASP A 266 -7.83 -6.34 17.59
CA ASP A 266 -8.36 -5.73 18.81
C ASP A 266 -8.57 -6.80 19.89
N ASN A 267 -8.41 -6.43 21.16
CA ASN A 267 -8.64 -7.33 22.29
C ASN A 267 -10.14 -7.65 22.52
N GLU A 268 -10.98 -7.55 21.48
CA GLU A 268 -12.35 -8.04 21.53
C GLU A 268 -12.31 -9.56 21.81
N VAL A 269 -13.04 -9.99 22.84
CA VAL A 269 -13.23 -11.41 23.12
C VAL A 269 -14.11 -11.96 22.01
N THR A 270 -13.50 -12.67 21.06
CA THR A 270 -14.22 -13.49 20.09
C THR A 270 -13.94 -14.95 20.44
N ASP A 271 -14.99 -15.74 20.71
CA ASP A 271 -14.89 -17.21 20.85
C ASP A 271 -14.76 -17.88 19.47
N ALA A 272 -14.02 -17.22 18.57
CA ALA A 272 -13.81 -17.58 17.18
C ALA A 272 -12.89 -18.79 17.10
N THR A 273 -13.44 -19.97 17.34
CA THR A 273 -12.73 -21.24 17.26
C THR A 273 -12.87 -21.86 15.89
N LYS A 274 -11.85 -22.62 15.50
CA LYS A 274 -11.87 -23.44 14.28
C LYS A 274 -13.05 -24.39 14.26
N ASP A 275 -13.36 -25.01 15.40
CA ASP A 275 -14.49 -25.93 15.56
C ASP A 275 -15.84 -25.21 15.42
N GLY A 276 -15.99 -24.02 16.00
CA GLY A 276 -17.20 -23.21 15.86
C GLY A 276 -17.46 -22.82 14.41
N LEU A 277 -16.41 -22.37 13.70
CA LEU A 277 -16.52 -22.01 12.29
C LEU A 277 -16.78 -23.24 11.40
N LEU A 278 -16.18 -24.40 11.72
CA LEU A 278 -16.44 -25.65 11.02
C LEU A 278 -17.89 -26.11 11.22
N ALA A 279 -18.40 -26.03 12.44
CA ALA A 279 -19.78 -26.36 12.76
C ALA A 279 -20.76 -25.47 11.97
N PHE A 280 -20.50 -24.15 11.90
CA PHE A 280 -21.27 -23.25 11.04
C PHE A 280 -21.21 -23.69 9.57
N ALA A 281 -20.01 -23.92 9.03
CA ALA A 281 -19.81 -24.31 7.64
C ALA A 281 -20.52 -25.61 7.25
N GLN A 282 -20.69 -26.54 8.19
CA GLN A 282 -21.39 -27.81 7.96
C GLN A 282 -22.92 -27.68 7.92
N HIS A 283 -23.49 -26.67 8.58
CA HIS A 283 -24.94 -26.53 8.73
C HIS A 283 -25.53 -25.39 7.88
N VAL A 284 -24.70 -24.45 7.44
CA VAL A 284 -25.14 -23.33 6.61
C VAL A 284 -25.68 -23.80 5.26
N GLU A 285 -26.80 -23.23 4.84
CA GLU A 285 -27.34 -23.49 3.51
C GLU A 285 -26.44 -22.87 2.44
N THR A 286 -25.94 -23.73 1.54
CA THR A 286 -25.07 -23.32 0.43
C THR A 286 -25.86 -23.13 -0.86
N ARG A 287 -25.52 -22.10 -1.61
CA ARG A 287 -26.00 -21.82 -2.97
C ARG A 287 -25.01 -22.36 -3.99
N GLN A 288 -25.50 -22.63 -5.20
CA GLN A 288 -24.63 -23.02 -6.33
C GLN A 288 -23.57 -21.96 -6.58
N THR A 289 -22.35 -22.37 -6.88
CA THR A 289 -21.24 -21.47 -7.21
C THR A 289 -21.47 -20.81 -8.57
N PRO A 290 -21.73 -19.48 -8.65
CA PRO A 290 -21.86 -18.84 -9.95
C PRO A 290 -20.48 -18.71 -10.63
N ALA A 291 -20.46 -18.94 -11.95
CA ALA A 291 -19.26 -18.73 -12.78
C ALA A 291 -19.06 -17.24 -13.12
N GLU A 292 -20.17 -16.50 -13.26
CA GLU A 292 -20.14 -15.06 -13.49
C GLU A 292 -19.49 -14.36 -12.30
N LEU A 293 -18.62 -13.38 -12.60
CA LEU A 293 -17.89 -12.60 -11.60
C LEU A 293 -17.06 -13.42 -10.59
N PHE A 294 -16.75 -14.70 -10.87
CA PHE A 294 -15.96 -15.50 -9.93
C PHE A 294 -14.70 -14.74 -9.49
N PRO A 295 -14.43 -14.65 -8.17
CA PRO A 295 -13.42 -13.76 -7.62
C PRO A 295 -12.03 -13.87 -8.25
N GLN A 296 -11.34 -12.73 -8.34
CA GLN A 296 -9.96 -12.63 -8.80
C GLN A 296 -9.17 -11.54 -8.05
N ALA A 297 -9.40 -11.45 -6.73
CA ALA A 297 -8.77 -10.48 -5.84
C ALA A 297 -8.12 -11.22 -4.66
N ASN A 298 -6.79 -11.20 -4.57
CA ASN A 298 -6.04 -11.99 -3.60
C ASN A 298 -5.73 -11.24 -2.29
N ASP A 299 -5.93 -9.92 -2.27
CA ASP A 299 -5.57 -9.06 -1.14
C ASP A 299 -6.83 -8.74 -0.31
N MET A 300 -7.00 -9.48 0.78
CA MET A 300 -8.16 -9.34 1.65
C MET A 300 -8.18 -8.00 2.41
N SER A 301 -7.02 -7.35 2.61
CA SER A 301 -7.00 -6.03 3.25
C SER A 301 -7.71 -5.02 2.36
N LYS A 302 -7.46 -5.05 1.05
CA LYS A 302 -8.14 -4.18 0.07
C LYS A 302 -9.63 -4.45 -0.04
N ILE A 303 -10.06 -5.71 0.09
CA ILE A 303 -11.49 -6.07 0.14
C ILE A 303 -12.17 -5.44 1.35
N ILE A 304 -11.58 -5.59 2.54
CA ILE A 304 -12.11 -5.01 3.78
C ILE A 304 -12.12 -3.48 3.68
N THR A 305 -11.04 -2.90 3.17
CA THR A 305 -10.90 -1.46 2.98
C THR A 305 -11.96 -0.93 2.04
N LEU A 306 -12.19 -1.57 0.89
CA LEU A 306 -13.25 -1.16 -0.03
C LEU A 306 -14.64 -1.24 0.64
N LEU A 307 -14.91 -2.31 1.39
CA LEU A 307 -16.17 -2.47 2.12
C LEU A 307 -16.41 -1.33 3.12
N VAL A 308 -15.38 -0.96 3.89
CA VAL A 308 -15.44 0.14 4.88
C VAL A 308 -15.64 1.49 4.19
N GLU A 309 -14.98 1.74 3.06
CA GLU A 309 -15.10 3.00 2.32
C GLU A 309 -16.48 3.13 1.64
N LEU A 310 -17.02 2.04 1.09
CA LEU A 310 -18.39 1.99 0.55
C LEU A 310 -19.47 2.26 1.61
N GLY A 311 -19.16 2.03 2.89
CA GLY A 311 -20.02 2.42 4.00
C GLY A 311 -20.17 3.93 4.19
N LYS A 312 -19.28 4.73 3.58
CA LYS A 312 -19.33 6.20 3.62
C LYS A 312 -20.03 6.78 2.41
N THR A 313 -19.73 6.25 1.22
CA THR A 313 -20.31 6.72 -0.05
C THR A 313 -20.31 5.59 -1.09
N PRO A 314 -21.33 5.51 -1.95
CA PRO A 314 -21.27 4.70 -3.17
C PRO A 314 -20.09 5.12 -4.06
N MET A 315 -19.58 4.18 -4.87
CA MET A 315 -18.41 4.41 -5.74
C MET A 315 -18.55 3.73 -7.09
N LYS A 316 -18.10 4.40 -8.15
CA LYS A 316 -17.88 3.80 -9.47
C LYS A 316 -16.55 3.05 -9.49
N ASN A 317 -16.37 2.19 -10.50
CA ASN A 317 -15.09 1.53 -10.75
C ASN A 317 -13.93 2.52 -10.93
N SER A 318 -14.19 3.70 -11.49
CA SER A 318 -13.20 4.77 -11.62
C SER A 318 -12.76 5.31 -10.26
N ASP A 319 -13.68 5.44 -9.31
CA ASP A 319 -13.39 5.96 -7.98
C ASP A 319 -12.58 4.94 -7.18
N ILE A 320 -12.92 3.65 -7.31
CA ILE A 320 -12.16 2.54 -6.73
C ILE A 320 -10.74 2.49 -7.31
N ALA A 321 -10.60 2.69 -8.64
CA ALA A 321 -9.29 2.72 -9.30
C ALA A 321 -8.43 3.86 -8.76
N VAL A 322 -9.00 5.06 -8.64
CA VAL A 322 -8.31 6.22 -8.07
C VAL A 322 -7.93 5.99 -6.61
N MET A 323 -8.82 5.42 -5.81
CA MET A 323 -8.59 5.18 -4.38
C MET A 323 -7.39 4.26 -4.11
N PHE A 324 -7.22 3.21 -4.92
CA PHE A 324 -6.12 2.24 -4.75
C PHE A 324 -4.91 2.49 -5.69
N GLY A 325 -4.97 3.49 -6.57
CA GLY A 325 -3.94 3.68 -7.60
C GLY A 325 -3.84 2.47 -8.54
N PHE A 326 -4.98 1.89 -8.90
CA PHE A 326 -5.07 0.76 -9.81
C PHE A 326 -5.26 1.21 -11.25
N ASP A 327 -4.79 0.37 -12.17
CA ASP A 327 -5.36 0.34 -13.51
C ASP A 327 -6.88 -0.01 -13.43
N PRO A 328 -7.74 0.59 -14.28
CA PRO A 328 -9.19 0.36 -14.25
C PRO A 328 -9.62 -1.11 -14.26
N ARG A 329 -8.83 -2.02 -14.83
CA ARG A 329 -9.14 -3.46 -14.84
C ARG A 329 -9.01 -4.10 -13.47
N GLN A 330 -8.08 -3.62 -12.63
CA GLN A 330 -7.91 -4.17 -11.29
C GLN A 330 -9.02 -3.70 -10.35
N SER A 331 -9.59 -2.50 -10.54
CA SER A 331 -10.67 -2.01 -9.68
C SER A 331 -11.94 -2.86 -9.80
N ASP A 332 -12.24 -3.36 -11.00
CA ASP A 332 -13.34 -4.31 -11.24
C ASP A 332 -13.23 -5.55 -10.33
N TYR A 333 -12.03 -6.07 -10.09
CA TYR A 333 -11.88 -7.33 -9.34
C TYR A 333 -12.32 -7.23 -7.88
N TYR A 334 -12.05 -6.11 -7.22
CA TYR A 334 -12.40 -5.92 -5.81
C TYR A 334 -13.89 -5.58 -5.64
N GLY A 335 -14.46 -4.73 -6.50
CA GLY A 335 -15.90 -4.46 -6.49
C GLY A 335 -16.72 -5.71 -6.82
N ASN A 336 -16.30 -6.48 -7.83
CA ASN A 336 -16.96 -7.73 -8.21
C ASN A 336 -16.84 -8.82 -7.13
N PHE A 337 -15.73 -8.87 -6.38
CA PHE A 337 -15.61 -9.77 -5.23
C PHE A 337 -16.72 -9.49 -4.20
N LEU A 338 -16.89 -8.23 -3.80
CA LEU A 338 -17.91 -7.87 -2.82
C LEU A 338 -19.32 -8.17 -3.36
N LEU A 339 -19.54 -7.93 -4.65
CA LEU A 339 -20.82 -8.19 -5.32
C LEU A 339 -21.13 -9.68 -5.34
N TYR A 340 -20.11 -10.51 -5.63
CA TYR A 340 -20.20 -11.97 -5.68
C TYR A 340 -20.68 -12.57 -4.35
N PHE A 341 -20.20 -12.03 -3.23
CA PHE A 341 -20.59 -12.47 -1.88
C PHE A 341 -21.74 -11.65 -1.28
N ASN A 342 -22.54 -10.95 -2.10
CA ASN A 342 -23.72 -10.21 -1.67
C ASN A 342 -23.46 -9.14 -0.59
N LEU A 343 -22.22 -8.65 -0.49
CA LEU A 343 -21.84 -7.55 0.41
C LEU A 343 -22.14 -6.18 -0.19
N VAL A 344 -22.22 -6.10 -1.52
CA VAL A 344 -22.59 -4.88 -2.24
C VAL A 344 -23.62 -5.20 -3.32
N GLN A 345 -24.26 -4.16 -3.82
CA GLN A 345 -25.15 -4.18 -4.98
C GLN A 345 -24.81 -3.01 -5.91
N LYS A 346 -25.30 -3.04 -7.15
CA LYS A 346 -25.21 -1.89 -8.04
C LYS A 346 -26.48 -1.05 -7.97
N ASN A 347 -26.34 0.25 -7.77
CA ASN A 347 -27.46 1.19 -7.83
C ASN A 347 -27.87 1.46 -9.30
N ILE A 348 -28.90 2.30 -9.50
CA ILE A 348 -29.42 2.64 -10.83
C ILE A 348 -28.37 3.32 -11.71
N GLU A 349 -27.40 4.00 -11.10
CA GLU A 349 -26.29 4.69 -11.78
C GLU A 349 -25.10 3.76 -12.07
N GLY A 350 -25.21 2.48 -11.71
CA GLY A 350 -24.17 1.47 -11.90
C GLY A 350 -23.03 1.52 -10.89
N GLU A 351 -23.17 2.30 -9.82
CA GLU A 351 -22.20 2.43 -8.73
C GLU A 351 -22.36 1.29 -7.73
N PHE A 352 -21.26 0.87 -7.11
CA PHE A 352 -21.30 -0.07 -6.01
C PHE A 352 -21.79 0.66 -4.76
N GLU A 353 -22.74 0.05 -4.06
CA GLU A 353 -23.21 0.47 -2.74
C GLU A 353 -23.38 -0.74 -1.82
N LEU A 354 -23.30 -0.56 -0.51
CA LEU A 354 -23.49 -1.66 0.42
C LEU A 354 -24.90 -2.27 0.29
N SER A 355 -24.98 -3.60 0.29
CA SER A 355 -26.25 -4.32 0.45
C SER A 355 -26.73 -4.19 1.91
N LEU A 356 -27.92 -4.74 2.24
CA LEU A 356 -28.38 -4.78 3.64
C LEU A 356 -27.38 -5.55 4.53
N VAL A 357 -26.90 -6.69 4.04
CA VAL A 357 -25.88 -7.51 4.71
C VAL A 357 -24.56 -6.74 4.78
N GLY A 358 -24.14 -6.13 3.67
CA GLY A 358 -22.93 -5.31 3.61
C GLY A 358 -22.89 -4.21 4.64
N ARG A 359 -24.01 -3.52 4.88
CA ARG A 359 -24.12 -2.48 5.92
C ARG A 359 -23.89 -3.04 7.33
N GLN A 360 -24.43 -4.23 7.62
CA GLN A 360 -24.20 -4.89 8.90
C GLN A 360 -22.72 -5.27 9.06
N VAL A 361 -22.13 -5.91 8.05
CA VAL A 361 -20.72 -6.32 8.06
C VAL A 361 -19.79 -5.11 8.19
N ALA A 362 -20.03 -4.03 7.42
CA ALA A 362 -19.21 -2.82 7.44
C ALA A 362 -19.28 -2.05 8.78
N SER A 363 -20.34 -2.26 9.57
CA SER A 363 -20.48 -1.65 10.90
C SER A 363 -19.61 -2.33 11.98
N LEU A 364 -19.12 -3.55 11.72
CA LEU A 364 -18.24 -4.31 12.60
C LEU A 364 -16.76 -3.91 12.40
N SER A 365 -15.92 -4.23 13.39
CA SER A 365 -14.46 -4.05 13.35
C SER A 365 -13.73 -5.37 13.57
N GLY A 366 -12.42 -5.41 13.26
CA GLY A 366 -11.55 -6.51 13.61
C GLY A 366 -12.02 -7.88 13.17
N VAL A 367 -11.78 -8.87 14.05
CA VAL A 367 -12.12 -10.26 13.82
C VAL A 367 -13.63 -10.44 13.66
N SER A 368 -14.45 -9.67 14.38
CA SER A 368 -15.92 -9.71 14.26
C SER A 368 -16.39 -9.44 12.83
N ARG A 369 -15.84 -8.41 12.18
CA ARG A 369 -16.11 -8.12 10.76
C ARG A 369 -15.59 -9.21 9.84
N ASN A 370 -14.35 -9.64 10.08
CA ASN A 370 -13.69 -10.62 9.23
C ASN A 370 -14.44 -11.95 9.22
N LEU A 371 -14.91 -12.42 10.39
CA LEU A 371 -15.77 -13.60 10.49
C LEU A 371 -17.11 -13.42 9.79
N ALA A 372 -17.73 -12.25 9.89
CA ALA A 372 -18.97 -11.98 9.16
C ALA A 372 -18.77 -12.07 7.64
N ILE A 373 -17.62 -11.63 7.11
CA ILE A 373 -17.24 -11.85 5.71
C ILE A 373 -17.06 -13.35 5.41
N VAL A 374 -16.39 -14.10 6.28
CA VAL A 374 -16.22 -15.56 6.12
C VAL A 374 -17.57 -16.28 6.08
N HIS A 375 -18.53 -15.88 6.93
CA HIS A 375 -19.87 -16.45 6.92
C HIS A 375 -20.57 -16.24 5.58
N GLU A 376 -20.50 -15.04 5.00
CA GLU A 376 -21.04 -14.76 3.67
C GLU A 376 -20.33 -15.58 2.56
N ILE A 377 -19.02 -15.78 2.67
CA ILE A 377 -18.26 -16.62 1.74
C ILE A 377 -18.76 -18.08 1.78
N PHE A 378 -19.07 -18.60 2.97
CA PHE A 378 -19.51 -19.98 3.18
C PHE A 378 -20.94 -20.28 2.72
N HIS A 379 -21.72 -19.27 2.35
CA HIS A 379 -22.96 -19.48 1.61
C HIS A 379 -22.71 -19.94 0.16
N THR A 380 -21.48 -19.92 -0.34
CA THR A 380 -21.16 -20.41 -1.70
C THR A 380 -20.54 -21.81 -1.66
N ARG A 381 -21.15 -22.79 -2.36
CA ARG A 381 -20.82 -24.22 -2.24
C ARG A 381 -19.33 -24.55 -2.42
N LEU A 382 -18.66 -24.02 -3.44
CA LEU A 382 -17.22 -24.27 -3.65
C LEU A 382 -16.39 -23.78 -2.46
N PHE A 383 -16.60 -22.53 -2.04
CA PHE A 383 -15.83 -21.91 -0.96
C PHE A 383 -16.09 -22.59 0.37
N ASN A 384 -17.34 -23.00 0.63
CA ASN A 384 -17.70 -23.80 1.79
C ASN A 384 -16.95 -25.14 1.83
N ARG A 385 -16.96 -25.91 0.73
CA ARG A 385 -16.29 -27.21 0.64
C ARG A 385 -14.78 -27.09 0.85
N VAL A 386 -14.14 -26.09 0.22
CA VAL A 386 -12.71 -25.84 0.39
C VAL A 386 -12.41 -25.35 1.82
N GLY A 387 -13.23 -24.44 2.36
CA GLY A 387 -13.09 -23.94 3.74
C GLY A 387 -13.18 -25.04 4.79
N GLN A 388 -14.15 -25.95 4.66
CA GLN A 388 -14.25 -27.12 5.53
C GLN A 388 -13.00 -28.01 5.48
N ALA A 389 -12.39 -28.18 4.29
CA ALA A 389 -11.16 -28.96 4.17
C ALA A 389 -9.98 -28.28 4.90
N TYR A 390 -9.82 -26.96 4.72
CA TYR A 390 -8.81 -26.17 5.41
C TYR A 390 -8.99 -26.22 6.94
N LEU A 391 -10.23 -26.07 7.42
CA LEU A 391 -10.56 -26.17 8.85
C LEU A 391 -10.29 -27.57 9.43
N LYS A 392 -10.34 -28.62 8.61
CA LYS A 392 -9.94 -30.00 9.00
C LYS A 392 -8.43 -30.25 8.87
N GLY A 393 -7.64 -29.24 8.51
CA GLY A 393 -6.19 -29.34 8.35
C GLY A 393 -5.72 -29.74 6.94
N HIS A 394 -6.62 -29.91 5.98
CA HIS A 394 -6.27 -30.20 4.59
C HIS A 394 -6.15 -28.91 3.76
N LYS A 395 -4.92 -28.39 3.63
CA LYS A 395 -4.62 -27.22 2.79
C LYS A 395 -4.58 -27.62 1.31
N MET A 396 -5.71 -27.50 0.62
CA MET A 396 -5.81 -27.81 -0.81
C MET A 396 -4.91 -26.90 -1.64
N ASN A 397 -4.13 -27.49 -2.55
CA ASN A 397 -3.33 -26.73 -3.51
C ASN A 397 -4.17 -26.25 -4.71
N GLY A 398 -3.56 -25.43 -5.57
CA GLY A 398 -4.25 -24.87 -6.74
C GLY A 398 -4.80 -25.91 -7.72
N HIS A 399 -4.18 -27.09 -7.86
CA HIS A 399 -4.68 -28.15 -8.74
C HIS A 399 -5.94 -28.81 -8.18
N GLU A 400 -5.99 -29.05 -6.87
CA GLU A 400 -7.18 -29.60 -6.20
C GLU A 400 -8.35 -28.62 -6.30
N ILE A 401 -8.10 -27.32 -6.09
CA ILE A 401 -9.12 -26.29 -6.23
C ILE A 401 -9.62 -26.21 -7.68
N VAL A 402 -8.74 -26.29 -8.68
CA VAL A 402 -9.16 -26.34 -10.10
C VAL A 402 -10.04 -27.56 -10.38
N ALA A 403 -9.74 -28.73 -9.79
CA ALA A 403 -10.61 -29.90 -9.93
C ALA A 403 -12.00 -29.64 -9.33
N MET A 404 -12.07 -29.04 -8.14
CA MET A 404 -13.33 -28.63 -7.52
C MET A 404 -14.10 -27.61 -8.38
N MET A 405 -13.42 -26.66 -9.01
CA MET A 405 -14.04 -25.72 -9.96
C MET A 405 -14.67 -26.41 -11.16
N ARG A 406 -14.07 -27.50 -11.66
CA ARG A 406 -14.64 -28.31 -12.75
C ARG A 406 -15.85 -29.10 -12.30
N ASP A 407 -15.83 -29.65 -11.09
CA ASP A 407 -16.96 -30.38 -10.49
C ASP A 407 -18.17 -29.47 -10.27
N GLU A 408 -17.93 -28.17 -10.05
CA GLU A 408 -18.98 -27.14 -9.98
C GLU A 408 -19.49 -26.69 -11.36
N HIS A 409 -18.93 -27.24 -12.44
CA HIS A 409 -19.24 -26.90 -13.84
C HIS A 409 -19.13 -25.41 -14.14
N LEU A 410 -18.13 -24.74 -13.56
CA LEU A 410 -17.87 -23.33 -13.84
C LEU A 410 -17.47 -23.18 -15.31
N GLN A 411 -18.20 -22.36 -16.05
CA GLN A 411 -17.97 -22.07 -17.47
C GLN A 411 -16.77 -21.13 -17.67
N LEU A 412 -15.60 -21.54 -17.15
CA LEU A 412 -14.36 -20.79 -17.15
C LEU A 412 -13.28 -21.57 -17.92
N SER A 413 -12.39 -20.86 -18.60
CA SER A 413 -11.24 -21.50 -19.23
C SER A 413 -10.28 -22.08 -18.18
N GLU A 414 -9.53 -23.12 -18.56
CA GLU A 414 -8.52 -23.73 -17.70
C GLU A 414 -7.50 -22.72 -17.16
N SER A 415 -7.03 -21.80 -18.02
CA SER A 415 -6.14 -20.71 -17.61
C SER A 415 -6.78 -19.75 -16.60
N THR A 416 -8.08 -19.47 -16.75
CA THR A 416 -8.83 -18.62 -15.83
C THR A 416 -9.06 -19.31 -14.49
N MET A 417 -9.40 -20.61 -14.49
CA MET A 417 -9.51 -21.40 -13.27
C MET A 417 -8.20 -21.45 -12.50
N LYS A 418 -7.07 -21.73 -13.17
CA LYS A 418 -5.74 -21.72 -12.53
C LYS A 418 -5.42 -20.38 -11.87
N ARG A 419 -5.71 -19.27 -12.56
CA ARG A 419 -5.50 -17.93 -12.01
C ARG A 419 -6.41 -17.66 -10.80
N ARG A 420 -7.70 -17.97 -10.89
CA ARG A 420 -8.69 -17.72 -9.83
C ARG A 420 -8.60 -18.70 -8.67
N ALA A 421 -8.01 -19.88 -8.85
CA ALA A 421 -7.70 -20.79 -7.76
C ALA A 421 -6.76 -20.14 -6.72
N SER A 422 -5.83 -19.28 -7.17
CA SER A 422 -4.98 -18.51 -6.25
C SER A 422 -5.77 -17.57 -5.33
N THR A 423 -6.91 -17.04 -5.81
CA THR A 423 -7.84 -16.24 -5.00
C THR A 423 -8.50 -17.09 -3.93
N VAL A 424 -8.96 -18.29 -4.29
CA VAL A 424 -9.53 -19.22 -3.31
C VAL A 424 -8.50 -19.59 -2.24
N VAL A 425 -7.26 -19.91 -2.63
CA VAL A 425 -6.17 -20.18 -1.66
C VAL A 425 -5.97 -19.00 -0.73
N ALA A 426 -5.79 -17.79 -1.27
CA ALA A 426 -5.56 -16.58 -0.47
C ALA A 426 -6.69 -16.31 0.52
N MET A 427 -7.95 -16.52 0.11
CA MET A 427 -9.11 -16.38 0.99
C MET A 427 -9.11 -17.41 2.12
N MET A 428 -8.78 -18.67 1.83
CA MET A 428 -8.79 -19.74 2.83
C MET A 428 -7.63 -19.63 3.82
N GLU A 429 -6.45 -19.22 3.33
CA GLU A 429 -5.32 -18.88 4.19
C GLU A 429 -5.65 -17.68 5.09
N TRP A 430 -6.25 -16.64 4.54
CA TRP A 430 -6.71 -15.48 5.31
C TRP A 430 -7.78 -15.86 6.36
N MET A 431 -8.73 -16.73 6.00
CA MET A 431 -9.77 -17.22 6.88
C MET A 431 -9.20 -17.97 8.09
N LEU A 432 -8.19 -18.83 7.88
CA LEU A 432 -7.56 -19.58 8.97
C LEU A 432 -6.91 -18.67 10.00
N LEU A 433 -6.48 -17.47 9.61
CA LEU A 433 -6.00 -16.47 10.55
C LEU A 433 -7.14 -15.91 11.41
N GLN A 434 -8.40 -15.94 10.96
CA GLN A 434 -9.49 -15.33 11.72
C GLN A 434 -10.00 -16.21 12.87
N VAL A 435 -9.44 -17.40 13.05
CA VAL A 435 -9.86 -18.37 14.07
C VAL A 435 -8.68 -18.87 14.89
N THR A 436 -8.98 -19.21 16.13
CA THR A 436 -8.06 -19.90 17.05
C THR A 436 -8.24 -21.42 16.94
N ASP A 437 -7.16 -22.17 17.16
CA ASP A 437 -7.19 -23.64 17.21
C ASP A 437 -8.01 -24.16 18.40
#